data_AF-A0A961C458-F1
#
_entry.id   AF-A0A961C458-F1
#
_cell.length_a   1.000
_cell.length_b   1.000
_cell.length_c   1.000
_cell.angle_alpha   90.00
_cell.angle_beta   90.00
_cell.angle_gamma   90.00
#
_symmetry.space_group_name_H-M   'P 1'
#
loop_
_entity.id
_entity.type
_entity.pdbx_description
1 polymer ?
#
loop_
_entity_poly.entity_id
_entity_poly.type
_entity_poly.pdbx_seq_one_letter_code
_entity_poly.pdbx_strand_id
1 'polypeptide(L)'
;MTDPRTNDSTHDSTHDSTAGLAGAPPAGETGTRPTGAPDPAALAAAYAAVAQAQTYLEAVTADAVRIEEFLGWLPQALARAGEFEDFYVGPGQGHIETILTADPMADAPAVANEDSAWEALANLETQMMRLLRLVTAQLTRPVDQPADACCR
;
A
#
# COMPACT_ATOMS: atom_id res chain seq x y z
N MET A 1 14.87 -12.06 -37.78
CA MET A 1 14.67 -10.76 -38.44
C MET A 1 14.24 -9.80 -37.35
N THR A 2 15.18 -8.97 -36.94
CA THR A 2 15.20 -8.07 -35.77
C THR A 2 14.35 -6.83 -36.02
N ASP A 3 13.54 -6.42 -35.03
CA ASP A 3 13.70 -5.13 -34.32
C ASP A 3 12.61 -4.90 -33.24
N PRO A 4 13.00 -4.58 -31.99
CA PRO A 4 12.11 -4.05 -30.96
C PRO A 4 12.11 -2.51 -30.98
N ARG A 5 10.94 -1.87 -30.93
CA ARG A 5 10.84 -0.42 -30.73
C ARG A 5 10.84 -0.09 -29.23
N THR A 6 12.02 0.24 -28.74
CA THR A 6 12.25 1.02 -27.52
C THR A 6 11.73 2.44 -27.74
N ASN A 7 10.89 2.94 -26.83
CA ASN A 7 10.59 4.37 -26.77
C ASN A 7 11.09 4.89 -25.42
N ASP A 8 12.30 5.42 -25.46
CA ASP A 8 12.94 6.22 -24.43
C ASP A 8 12.53 7.67 -24.67
N SER A 9 12.05 8.36 -23.65
CA SER A 9 11.80 9.80 -23.70
C SER A 9 12.23 10.39 -22.37
N THR A 10 13.54 10.53 -22.26
CA THR A 10 14.25 11.39 -21.33
C THR A 10 13.96 12.85 -21.68
N HIS A 11 13.23 13.56 -20.82
CA HIS A 11 13.10 15.02 -20.89
C HIS A 11 14.12 15.65 -19.93
N ASP A 12 15.26 16.03 -20.51
CA ASP A 12 16.21 16.98 -19.95
C ASP A 12 16.11 18.27 -20.75
N SER A 13 15.79 19.38 -20.08
CA SER A 13 15.92 20.74 -20.61
C SER A 13 16.19 21.69 -19.46
N THR A 14 17.48 21.87 -19.22
CA THR A 14 18.17 23.01 -18.62
C THR A 14 17.44 24.36 -18.78
N HIS A 15 17.12 25.01 -17.66
CA HIS A 15 16.85 26.45 -17.62
C HIS A 15 18.13 27.20 -17.25
N ASP A 16 18.75 27.78 -18.27
CA ASP A 16 19.67 28.91 -18.18
C ASP A 16 18.85 30.20 -17.99
N SER A 17 19.14 30.95 -16.93
CA SER A 17 18.69 32.33 -16.75
C SER A 17 19.53 32.99 -15.67
N THR A 18 20.72 33.45 -16.04
CA THR A 18 21.48 34.42 -15.25
C THR A 18 21.50 35.80 -15.90
N ALA A 19 21.33 36.78 -15.02
CA ALA A 19 21.85 38.14 -15.06
C ALA A 19 21.00 39.24 -15.74
N GLY A 20 20.44 40.07 -14.86
CA GLY A 20 20.63 41.51 -14.97
C GLY A 20 19.35 42.30 -15.13
N LEU A 21 18.86 42.87 -14.04
CA LEU A 21 18.40 44.27 -13.98
C LEU A 21 18.35 44.69 -12.50
N ALA A 22 19.34 45.50 -12.12
CA ALA A 22 19.41 46.18 -10.84
C ALA A 22 18.29 47.25 -10.78
N GLY A 23 17.20 46.93 -10.10
CA GLY A 23 16.22 47.90 -9.61
C GLY A 23 16.47 48.16 -8.13
N ALA A 24 16.75 49.41 -7.77
CA ALA A 24 16.96 49.84 -6.39
C ALA A 24 15.77 49.45 -5.49
N PRO A 25 16.01 49.05 -4.22
CA PRO A 25 14.91 48.72 -3.31
C PRO A 25 14.15 50.00 -2.93
N PRO A 26 12.81 50.02 -2.99
CA PRO A 26 12.05 51.10 -2.39
C PRO A 26 12.29 51.10 -0.89
N ALA A 27 12.72 52.26 -0.38
CA ALA A 27 12.83 52.53 1.03
C ALA A 27 11.44 52.52 1.67
N GLY A 28 11.31 51.83 2.81
CA GLY A 28 10.27 52.13 3.78
C GLY A 28 9.14 51.12 3.88
N GLU A 29 9.45 49.92 4.39
CA GLU A 29 8.61 49.28 5.39
C GLU A 29 9.55 48.71 6.46
N THR A 30 9.81 49.49 7.50
CA THR A 30 10.29 48.97 8.78
C THR A 30 9.15 48.18 9.41
N GLY A 31 8.83 47.03 8.80
CA GLY A 31 8.02 46.00 9.41
C GLY A 31 8.80 45.52 10.62
N THR A 32 8.36 45.94 11.81
CA THR A 32 8.90 45.53 13.09
C THR A 32 8.91 44.00 13.14
N ARG A 33 10.05 43.38 12.86
CA ARG A 33 10.27 41.97 13.21
C ARG A 33 9.89 41.86 14.68
N PRO A 34 8.96 40.99 15.08
CA PRO A 34 8.58 40.88 16.48
C PRO A 34 9.87 40.60 17.27
N THR A 35 10.30 41.60 18.03
CA THR A 35 11.56 41.62 18.79
C THR A 35 11.42 40.93 20.14
N GLY A 36 10.24 40.38 20.44
CA GLY A 36 10.01 39.56 21.63
C GLY A 36 10.63 38.18 21.45
N ALA A 37 11.36 37.72 22.47
CA ALA A 37 11.72 36.31 22.57
C ALA A 37 10.42 35.47 22.47
N PRO A 38 10.43 34.34 21.73
CA PRO A 38 9.26 33.48 21.63
C PRO A 38 8.83 33.05 23.03
N ASP A 39 7.52 33.03 23.28
CA ASP A 39 6.96 32.53 24.53
C ASP A 39 7.51 31.12 24.80
N PRO A 40 8.24 30.89 25.90
CA PRO A 40 8.84 29.59 26.19
C PRO A 40 7.81 28.47 26.25
N ALA A 41 6.56 28.76 26.64
CA ALA A 41 5.49 27.78 26.64
C ALA A 41 5.06 27.41 25.21
N ALA A 42 4.88 28.40 24.33
CA ALA A 42 4.58 28.17 22.92
C ALA A 42 5.72 27.41 22.21
N LEU A 43 6.97 27.72 22.54
CA LEU A 43 8.13 27.02 22.00
C LEU A 43 8.19 25.55 22.45
N ALA A 44 7.94 25.27 23.74
CA ALA A 44 7.87 23.91 24.26
C ALA A 44 6.74 23.09 23.62
N ALA A 45 5.57 23.70 23.42
CA ALA A 45 4.44 23.06 22.74
C ALA A 45 4.78 22.73 21.28
N ALA A 46 5.46 23.63 20.57
CA ALA A 46 5.91 23.38 19.21
C ALA A 46 6.90 22.21 19.14
N TYR A 47 7.87 22.12 20.07
CA TYR A 47 8.79 20.97 20.13
C TYR A 47 8.05 19.65 20.37
N ALA A 48 7.07 19.63 21.27
CA ALA A 48 6.27 18.43 21.53
C ALA A 48 5.46 18.00 20.30
N ALA A 49 4.85 18.95 19.59
CA ALA A 49 4.11 18.68 18.36
C ALA A 49 5.01 18.11 17.24
N VAL A 50 6.21 18.68 17.06
CA VAL A 50 7.19 18.19 16.09
C VAL A 50 7.67 16.78 16.45
N ALA A 51 7.95 16.51 17.73
CA ALA A 51 8.34 15.19 18.19
C ALA A 51 7.22 14.15 17.93
N GLN A 52 5.97 14.52 18.17
CA GLN A 52 4.83 13.65 17.86
C GLN A 52 4.69 13.40 16.35
N ALA A 53 4.86 14.43 15.52
CA ALA A 53 4.85 14.28 14.07
C ALA A 53 5.97 13.37 13.56
N GLN A 54 7.16 13.44 14.17
CA GLN A 54 8.27 12.55 13.88
C GLN A 54 7.92 11.09 14.18
N THR A 55 7.28 10.81 15.32
CA THR A 55 6.77 9.46 15.64
C THR A 55 5.79 8.94 14.60
N TYR A 56 4.86 9.79 14.13
CA TYR A 56 3.92 9.40 13.06
C TYR A 56 4.63 9.14 11.73
N LEU A 57 5.63 9.93 11.37
CA LEU A 57 6.41 9.74 10.14
C LEU A 57 7.13 8.39 10.15
N GLU A 58 7.75 8.05 11.28
CA GLU A 58 8.45 6.76 11.45
C GLU A 58 7.48 5.58 11.34
N ALA A 59 6.31 5.68 11.98
CA ALA A 59 5.27 4.66 11.90
C ALA A 59 4.77 4.46 10.46
N VAL A 60 4.41 5.54 9.76
CA VAL A 60 3.94 5.48 8.37
C VAL A 60 5.00 4.89 7.43
N THR A 61 6.27 5.21 7.67
CA THR A 61 7.39 4.67 6.89
C THR A 61 7.55 3.16 7.13
N ALA A 62 7.43 2.70 8.38
CA ALA A 62 7.47 1.28 8.71
C ALA A 62 6.26 0.54 8.11
N ASP A 63 5.07 1.13 8.17
CA ASP A 63 3.85 0.56 7.58
C ASP A 63 3.95 0.44 6.05
N ALA A 64 4.56 1.42 5.37
CA ALA A 64 4.78 1.36 3.93
C ALA A 64 5.61 0.15 3.51
N VAL A 65 6.66 -0.18 4.26
CA VAL A 65 7.48 -1.38 4.03
C VAL A 65 6.64 -2.65 4.17
N ARG A 66 5.79 -2.73 5.21
CA ARG A 66 4.90 -3.88 5.40
C ARG A 66 3.88 -4.05 4.28
N ILE A 67 3.35 -2.96 3.77
CA ILE A 67 2.45 -2.98 2.62
C ILE A 67 3.19 -3.48 1.38
N GLU A 68 4.42 -3.04 1.14
CA GLU A 68 5.23 -3.52 0.02
C GLU A 68 5.51 -5.02 0.11
N GLU A 69 5.90 -5.51 1.30
CA GLU A 69 6.07 -6.95 1.57
C GLU A 69 4.79 -7.74 1.25
N PHE A 70 3.64 -7.25 1.72
CA PHE A 70 2.33 -7.85 1.47
C PHE A 70 2.01 -7.89 -0.02
N LEU A 71 2.22 -6.79 -0.74
CA LEU A 71 1.97 -6.69 -2.19
C LEU A 71 2.90 -7.59 -3.00
N GLY A 72 4.13 -7.82 -2.55
CA GLY A 72 5.06 -8.78 -3.17
C GLY A 72 4.66 -10.24 -2.97
N TRP A 73 4.08 -10.56 -1.81
CA TRP A 73 3.61 -11.91 -1.47
C TRP A 73 2.27 -12.28 -2.14
N LEU A 74 1.34 -11.32 -2.22
CA LEU A 74 -0.05 -11.57 -2.59
C LEU A 74 -0.23 -12.28 -3.94
N PRO A 75 0.44 -11.88 -5.05
CA PRO A 75 0.30 -12.57 -6.33
C PRO A 75 0.69 -14.05 -6.27
N GLN A 76 1.72 -14.38 -5.49
CA GLN A 76 2.17 -15.77 -5.33
C GLN A 76 1.18 -16.59 -4.52
N ALA A 77 0.54 -15.97 -3.52
CA ALA A 77 -0.52 -16.62 -2.75
C ALA A 77 -1.73 -16.95 -3.63
N LEU A 78 -2.15 -16.01 -4.48
CA LEU A 78 -3.24 -16.20 -5.42
C LEU A 78 -2.91 -17.27 -6.47
N ALA A 79 -1.68 -17.29 -7.00
CA ALA A 79 -1.24 -18.33 -7.93
C ALA A 79 -1.32 -19.73 -7.32
N ARG A 80 -0.82 -19.92 -6.09
CA ARG A 80 -0.91 -21.21 -5.38
C ARG A 80 -2.35 -21.65 -5.13
N ALA A 81 -3.25 -20.71 -4.82
CA ALA A 81 -4.66 -21.02 -4.63
C ALA A 81 -5.32 -21.46 -5.96
N GLY A 82 -5.01 -20.80 -7.07
CA GLY A 82 -5.47 -21.21 -8.40
C GLY A 82 -4.95 -22.59 -8.79
N GLU A 83 -3.66 -22.87 -8.62
CA GLU A 83 -3.09 -24.20 -8.87
C GLU A 83 -3.74 -25.28 -7.99
N PHE A 84 -4.06 -24.95 -6.74
CA PHE A 84 -4.75 -25.86 -5.83
C PHE A 84 -6.20 -26.12 -6.25
N GLU A 85 -6.94 -25.08 -6.66
CA GLU A 85 -8.29 -25.19 -7.21
C GLU A 85 -8.29 -26.02 -8.51
N ASP A 86 -7.37 -25.76 -9.43
CA ASP A 86 -7.21 -26.50 -10.69
C ASP A 86 -6.95 -27.98 -10.44
N PHE A 87 -6.11 -28.30 -9.45
CA PHE A 87 -5.90 -29.67 -9.00
C PHE A 87 -7.20 -30.28 -8.49
N TYR A 88 -7.93 -29.57 -7.62
CA TYR A 88 -9.09 -30.11 -6.93
C TYR A 88 -10.29 -30.32 -7.86
N VAL A 89 -10.58 -29.35 -8.73
CA VAL A 89 -11.64 -29.40 -9.76
C VAL A 89 -11.29 -30.37 -10.89
N GLY A 90 -10.00 -30.54 -11.16
CA GLY A 90 -9.49 -31.41 -12.23
C GLY A 90 -9.16 -32.83 -11.74
N PRO A 91 -7.88 -33.25 -11.77
CA PRO A 91 -7.49 -34.64 -11.53
C PRO A 91 -7.53 -35.07 -10.06
N GLY A 92 -7.72 -34.15 -9.13
CA GLY A 92 -7.51 -34.34 -7.70
C GLY A 92 -8.35 -35.47 -7.12
N GLN A 93 -9.66 -35.48 -7.40
CA GLN A 93 -10.56 -36.54 -6.92
C GLN A 93 -10.10 -37.92 -7.41
N GLY A 94 -9.75 -38.05 -8.69
CA GLY A 94 -9.28 -39.32 -9.25
C GLY A 94 -7.97 -39.80 -8.63
N HIS A 95 -7.05 -38.89 -8.31
CA HIS A 95 -5.82 -39.23 -7.60
C HIS A 95 -6.08 -39.69 -6.17
N ILE A 96 -6.97 -39.01 -5.44
CA ILE A 96 -7.36 -39.39 -4.08
C ILE A 96 -8.02 -40.77 -4.08
N GLU A 97 -8.98 -41.01 -4.98
CA GLU A 97 -9.65 -42.31 -5.13
C GLU A 97 -8.66 -43.43 -5.49
N THR A 98 -7.70 -43.15 -6.38
CA THR A 98 -6.65 -44.11 -6.76
C THR A 98 -5.81 -44.53 -5.55
N ILE A 99 -5.39 -43.57 -4.71
CA ILE A 99 -4.61 -43.83 -3.51
C ILE A 99 -5.41 -44.68 -2.52
N LEU A 100 -6.64 -44.27 -2.19
CA LEU A 100 -7.48 -44.97 -1.22
C LEU A 100 -7.91 -46.36 -1.71
N THR A 101 -8.01 -46.56 -3.02
CA THR A 101 -8.28 -47.88 -3.60
C THR A 101 -7.05 -48.80 -3.47
N ALA A 102 -5.86 -48.27 -3.72
CA ALA A 102 -4.62 -49.05 -3.65
C ALA A 102 -4.21 -49.37 -2.20
N ASP A 103 -4.48 -48.46 -1.27
CA ASP A 103 -4.23 -48.63 0.15
C ASP A 103 -5.39 -48.03 0.98
N PRO A 104 -6.40 -48.85 1.33
CA PRO A 104 -7.54 -48.39 2.12
C PRO A 104 -7.19 -47.98 3.55
N MET A 105 -6.02 -48.35 4.05
CA MET A 105 -5.54 -47.99 5.40
C MET A 105 -4.60 -46.79 5.38
N ALA A 106 -4.38 -46.17 4.21
CA ALA A 106 -3.56 -44.98 4.10
C ALA A 106 -4.16 -43.83 4.93
N ASP A 107 -3.31 -43.16 5.71
CA ASP A 107 -3.69 -41.90 6.35
C ASP A 107 -3.97 -40.86 5.27
N ALA A 108 -5.25 -40.56 5.08
CA ALA A 108 -5.69 -39.62 4.07
C ALA A 108 -5.17 -38.21 4.41
N PRO A 109 -4.42 -37.54 3.52
CA PRO A 109 -3.97 -36.17 3.77
C PRO A 109 -5.18 -35.23 3.86
N ALA A 110 -5.03 -34.07 4.50
CA ALA A 110 -6.14 -33.12 4.66
C ALA A 110 -6.79 -32.70 3.32
N VAL A 111 -6.01 -32.68 2.22
CA VAL A 111 -6.52 -32.43 0.86
C VAL A 111 -7.50 -33.51 0.37
N ALA A 112 -7.48 -34.71 0.92
CA ALA A 112 -8.47 -35.75 0.61
C ALA A 112 -9.85 -35.45 1.21
N ASN A 113 -9.93 -34.55 2.20
CA ASN A 113 -11.19 -34.05 2.71
C ASN A 113 -11.66 -32.86 1.86
N GLU A 114 -12.77 -33.06 1.16
CA GLU A 114 -13.42 -32.06 0.32
C GLU A 114 -13.76 -30.76 1.07
N ASP A 115 -14.30 -30.89 2.28
CA ASP A 115 -14.66 -29.73 3.08
C ASP A 115 -13.41 -28.89 3.41
N SER A 116 -12.28 -29.53 3.73
CA SER A 116 -11.04 -28.82 4.05
C SER A 116 -10.45 -28.08 2.86
N ALA A 117 -10.56 -28.63 1.65
CA ALA A 117 -10.08 -27.97 0.43
C ALA A 117 -10.93 -26.73 0.10
N TRP A 118 -12.25 -26.88 0.11
CA TRP A 118 -13.16 -25.78 -0.21
C TRP A 118 -13.17 -24.69 0.87
N GLU A 119 -13.08 -25.05 2.15
CA GLU A 119 -12.97 -24.07 3.24
C GLU A 119 -11.71 -23.20 3.10
N ALA A 120 -10.58 -23.80 2.70
CA ALA A 120 -9.34 -23.05 2.50
C ALA A 120 -9.46 -22.01 1.38
N LEU A 121 -10.05 -22.39 0.24
CA LEU A 121 -10.29 -21.48 -0.89
C LEU A 121 -11.31 -20.39 -0.53
N ALA A 122 -12.44 -20.76 0.09
CA ALA A 122 -13.48 -19.81 0.50
C ALA A 122 -12.97 -18.82 1.56
N ASN A 123 -12.08 -19.24 2.47
CA ASN A 123 -11.46 -18.34 3.43
C ASN A 123 -10.55 -17.33 2.72
N LEU A 124 -9.75 -17.74 1.73
CA LEU A 124 -8.94 -16.82 0.94
C LEU A 124 -9.81 -15.79 0.21
N GLU A 125 -10.89 -16.23 -0.46
CA GLU A 125 -11.85 -15.32 -1.11
C GLU A 125 -12.45 -14.32 -0.12
N THR A 126 -12.84 -14.80 1.07
CA THR A 126 -13.35 -13.96 2.15
C THR A 126 -12.33 -12.88 2.56
N GLN A 127 -11.05 -13.22 2.70
CA GLN A 127 -10.02 -12.23 3.02
C GLN A 127 -9.79 -11.25 1.87
N MET A 128 -9.84 -11.71 0.61
CA MET A 128 -9.72 -10.83 -0.57
C MET A 128 -10.86 -9.82 -0.64
N MET A 129 -12.09 -10.25 -0.33
CA MET A 129 -13.24 -9.35 -0.26
C MET A 129 -13.13 -8.34 0.89
N ARG A 130 -12.56 -8.73 2.03
CA ARG A 130 -12.27 -7.81 3.14
C ARG A 130 -11.22 -6.78 2.74
N LEU A 131 -10.15 -7.19 2.07
CA LEU A 131 -9.13 -6.29 1.54
C LEU A 131 -9.73 -5.28 0.55
N LEU A 132 -10.53 -5.75 -0.40
CA LEU A 132 -11.22 -4.89 -1.36
C LEU A 132 -12.07 -3.83 -0.64
N ARG A 133 -12.90 -4.24 0.33
CA ARG A 133 -13.74 -3.32 1.12
C ARG A 133 -12.91 -2.26 1.85
N LEU A 134 -11.78 -2.65 2.44
CA LEU A 134 -10.89 -1.72 3.14
C LEU A 134 -10.30 -0.69 2.17
N VAL A 135 -9.79 -1.14 1.02
CA VAL A 135 -9.22 -0.25 0.00
C VAL A 135 -10.29 0.69 -0.56
N THR A 136 -11.47 0.16 -0.90
CA THR A 136 -12.60 0.97 -1.38
C THR A 136 -12.99 2.03 -0.36
N ALA A 137 -13.19 1.66 0.91
CA ALA A 137 -13.57 2.60 1.95
C ALA A 137 -12.53 3.73 2.13
N GLN A 138 -11.24 3.40 2.02
CA GLN A 138 -10.19 4.41 2.12
C GLN A 138 -10.16 5.35 0.89
N LEU A 139 -10.41 4.83 -0.32
CA LEU A 139 -10.45 5.62 -1.54
C LEU A 139 -11.70 6.51 -1.64
N THR A 140 -12.84 6.05 -1.13
CA THR A 140 -14.10 6.82 -1.18
C THR A 140 -14.27 7.78 0.00
N ARG A 141 -13.44 7.66 1.05
CA ARG A 141 -13.55 8.50 2.25
C ARG A 141 -13.70 10.01 1.98
N PRO A 142 -12.96 10.64 1.04
CA PRO A 142 -13.15 12.07 0.77
C PRO A 142 -14.51 12.43 0.16
N VAL A 143 -15.16 11.48 -0.51
CA VAL A 143 -16.51 11.62 -1.07
C VAL A 143 -17.57 11.44 0.02
N ASP A 144 -17.35 10.50 0.94
CA ASP A 144 -18.25 10.21 2.06
C ASP A 144 -18.17 11.27 3.18
N GLN A 145 -17.00 11.90 3.31
CA GLN A 145 -16.71 12.98 4.26
C GLN A 145 -16.17 14.19 3.50
N PRO A 146 -17.02 14.92 2.75
CA PRO A 146 -16.58 16.11 2.04
C PRO A 146 -15.94 17.09 3.04
N ALA A 147 -14.85 17.73 2.62
CA ALA A 147 -13.98 18.57 3.43
C ALA A 147 -14.67 19.77 4.13
N ASP A 148 -15.98 19.94 3.95
CA ASP A 148 -16.81 21.01 4.51
C ASP A 148 -17.11 20.90 6.00
N ALA A 149 -16.51 19.93 6.71
CA ALA A 149 -16.40 19.98 8.18
C ALA A 149 -15.32 20.96 8.66
N CYS A 150 -14.49 21.54 7.77
CA CYS A 150 -13.35 22.39 8.15
C CYS A 150 -13.70 23.85 8.49
N CYS A 151 -14.98 24.25 8.44
CA CYS A 151 -15.45 25.61 8.70
C CYS A 151 -16.52 25.73 9.82
N ARG A 152 -16.54 24.82 10.79
CA ARG A 152 -17.37 24.96 12.01
C ARG A 152 -16.56 24.82 13.28
#